data_AF-A0A947H6Y4-F1
#
_entry.id   AF-A0A947H6Y4-F1
#
_cell.length_a   1.000
_cell.length_b   1.000
_cell.length_c   1.000
_cell.angle_alpha   90.00
_cell.angle_beta   90.00
_cell.angle_gamma   90.00
#
_symmetry.space_group_name_H-M   'P 1'
#
loop_
_entity.id
_entity.type
_entity.pdbx_description
1 polymer ?
#
loop_
_entity_poly.entity_id
_entity_poly.type
_entity_poly.pdbx_seq_one_letter_code
_entity_poly.pdbx_strand_id
1 'polypeptide(L)'
;MSSSLQQDYHLSSVTYKIQRLFELRSGLSLYSEVGQLLDKLQAPQLQAILLSPDIPELRQMLCQYLLSRHFGPFQINTLPAPLFDLTAPFLREFVPALIAELEDLLRQGKLSFYLLARNILLREIHFLEEVMSHFQIRTTPQDARRPFLFAHAGIYLALLRTPSGPYVGVNQLLWQLLNDYGWIQRWQTDSQPLQQPLQQRLSPKQEIAGYKLTETGKLLYAALEPVDMLSEAFQEALHHHVGQRLKQAAPMLNSELEKDLRELTQVVMQLAVRKHPAVEKITAQLISVVCHYLPPGSPALRVLVIFTLVQEQVLGTQNLKYRLNDSTRGMAVAMARLMGEHPEWRADLAWVMAALLDGVLEIYESFNLADNALRSFLEAFAQEKEQLMHLNWGNQAAKAQALLAAIQT
;
A
#
# COMPACT_ATOMS: atom_id res chain seq x y z
N MET A 1 -28.68 38.16 -6.40
CA MET A 1 -27.28 38.36 -5.96
C MET A 1 -26.39 37.69 -6.99
N SER A 2 -25.45 38.42 -7.59
CA SER A 2 -24.57 37.87 -8.64
C SER A 2 -23.60 36.84 -8.06
N SER A 3 -23.25 35.83 -8.85
CA SER A 3 -22.28 34.79 -8.49
C SER A 3 -20.91 35.34 -8.06
N SER A 4 -20.52 36.51 -8.57
CA SER A 4 -19.28 37.21 -8.20
C SER A 4 -19.27 37.65 -6.72
N LEU A 5 -20.35 38.26 -6.24
CA LEU A 5 -20.45 38.75 -4.85
C LEU A 5 -20.41 37.59 -3.83
N GLN A 6 -20.95 36.42 -4.21
CA GLN A 6 -20.88 35.22 -3.38
C GLN A 6 -19.45 34.64 -3.30
N GLN A 7 -18.70 34.71 -4.40
CA GLN A 7 -17.30 34.27 -4.45
C GLN A 7 -16.38 35.15 -3.60
N ASP A 8 -16.57 36.47 -3.65
CA ASP A 8 -15.77 37.43 -2.87
C ASP A 8 -16.06 37.34 -1.37
N TYR A 9 -17.33 37.12 -1.00
CA TYR A 9 -17.73 36.90 0.39
C TYR A 9 -17.14 35.59 0.95
N HIS A 10 -17.17 34.51 0.15
CA HIS A 10 -16.59 33.23 0.55
C HIS A 10 -15.08 33.34 0.78
N LEU A 11 -14.35 33.97 -0.15
CA LEU A 11 -12.91 34.21 0.00
C LEU A 11 -12.61 35.02 1.27
N SER A 12 -13.33 36.14 1.49
CA SER A 12 -13.15 36.99 2.67
C SER A 12 -13.42 36.24 3.98
N SER A 13 -14.46 35.39 4.02
CA SER A 13 -14.77 34.53 5.17
C SER A 13 -13.65 33.54 5.46
N VAL A 14 -13.09 32.91 4.42
CA VAL A 14 -11.98 31.96 4.57
C VAL A 14 -10.71 32.67 5.05
N THR A 15 -10.36 33.82 4.47
CA THR A 15 -9.22 34.66 4.90
C THR A 15 -9.30 35.00 6.38
N TYR A 16 -10.45 35.50 6.85
CA TYR A 16 -10.66 35.82 8.26
C TYR A 16 -10.50 34.60 9.17
N LYS A 17 -11.05 33.43 8.77
CA LYS A 17 -10.91 32.20 9.55
C LYS A 17 -9.47 31.75 9.65
N ILE A 18 -8.71 31.83 8.56
CA ILE A 18 -7.29 31.46 8.56
C ILE A 18 -6.49 32.38 9.47
N GLN A 19 -6.70 33.71 9.39
CA GLN A 19 -6.06 34.66 10.32
C GLN A 19 -6.32 34.30 11.78
N ARG A 20 -7.59 34.03 12.13
CA ARG A 20 -7.94 33.60 13.49
C ARG A 20 -7.29 32.28 13.89
N LEU A 21 -7.12 31.34 12.96
CA LEU A 21 -6.42 30.08 13.29
C LEU A 21 -4.96 30.33 13.63
N PHE A 22 -4.25 31.17 12.88
CA PHE A 22 -2.86 31.54 13.18
C PHE A 22 -2.70 32.25 14.52
N GLU A 23 -3.70 33.03 14.94
CA GLU A 23 -3.70 33.67 16.27
C GLU A 23 -3.94 32.67 17.41
N LEU A 24 -4.75 31.63 17.17
CA LEU A 24 -5.30 30.77 18.22
C LEU A 24 -4.61 29.40 18.34
N ARG A 25 -3.93 28.94 17.31
CA ARG A 25 -3.38 27.58 17.23
C ARG A 25 -1.93 27.55 16.77
N SER A 26 -1.26 26.46 17.06
CA SER A 26 0.12 26.19 16.62
C SER A 26 0.30 24.72 16.25
N GLY A 27 1.43 24.41 15.59
CA GLY A 27 1.81 23.05 15.24
C GLY A 27 0.89 22.35 14.23
N LEU A 28 0.89 21.01 14.23
CA LEU A 28 0.21 20.19 13.22
C LEU A 28 -1.31 20.42 13.13
N SER A 29 -1.97 20.78 14.24
CA SER A 29 -3.41 21.08 14.24
C SER A 29 -3.77 22.35 13.48
N LEU A 30 -2.90 23.38 13.54
CA LEU A 30 -3.07 24.60 12.75
C LEU A 30 -3.02 24.26 11.26
N TYR A 31 -2.03 23.46 10.86
CA TYR A 31 -1.77 23.13 9.47
C TYR A 31 -2.88 22.30 8.84
N SER A 32 -3.42 21.32 9.58
CA SER A 32 -4.55 20.52 9.11
C SER A 32 -5.80 21.38 8.88
N GLU A 33 -6.14 22.27 9.82
CA GLU A 33 -7.35 23.10 9.72
C GLU A 33 -7.24 24.19 8.64
N VAL A 34 -6.06 24.79 8.49
CA VAL A 34 -5.78 25.72 7.38
C VAL A 34 -5.88 25.00 6.03
N GLY A 35 -5.31 23.79 5.91
CA GLY A 35 -5.44 22.98 4.69
C GLY A 35 -6.89 22.69 4.30
N GLN A 36 -7.73 22.30 5.27
CA GLN A 36 -9.17 22.07 5.04
C GLN A 36 -9.94 23.31 4.58
N LEU A 37 -9.51 24.50 5.02
CA LEU A 37 -10.09 25.77 4.57
C LEU A 37 -9.64 26.11 3.14
N LEU A 38 -8.37 25.86 2.83
CA LEU A 38 -7.81 26.06 1.48
C LEU A 38 -8.42 25.09 0.45
N ASP A 39 -8.71 23.85 0.84
CA ASP A 39 -9.35 22.84 -0.04
C ASP A 39 -10.77 23.22 -0.49
N LYS A 40 -11.42 24.17 0.18
CA LYS A 40 -12.74 24.69 -0.19
C LYS A 40 -12.69 25.80 -1.24
N LEU A 41 -11.49 26.30 -1.58
CA LEU A 41 -11.31 27.41 -2.50
C LEU A 41 -11.11 26.93 -3.94
N GLN A 42 -11.64 27.70 -4.89
CA GLN A 42 -11.35 27.51 -6.32
C GLN A 42 -9.94 28.03 -6.66
N ALA A 43 -9.40 27.62 -7.82
CA ALA A 43 -8.06 28.02 -8.28
C ALA A 43 -7.73 29.52 -8.11
N PRO A 44 -8.60 30.46 -8.56
CA PRO A 44 -8.30 31.89 -8.48
C PRO A 44 -8.33 32.40 -7.03
N GLN A 45 -9.22 31.84 -6.21
CA GLN A 45 -9.35 32.17 -4.78
C GLN A 45 -8.15 31.66 -4.00
N LEU A 46 -7.66 30.47 -4.34
CA LEU A 46 -6.46 29.90 -3.73
C LEU A 46 -5.21 30.72 -4.11
N GLN A 47 -5.10 31.14 -5.37
CA GLN A 47 -4.00 32.00 -5.80
C GLN A 47 -4.04 33.36 -5.08
N ALA A 48 -5.22 33.97 -4.98
CA ALA A 48 -5.41 35.25 -4.29
C ALA A 48 -5.07 35.16 -2.80
N ILE A 49 -5.48 34.10 -2.09
CA ILE A 49 -5.21 33.95 -0.66
C ILE A 49 -3.74 33.63 -0.36
N LEU A 50 -3.09 32.80 -1.20
CA LEU A 50 -1.68 32.43 -1.01
C LEU A 50 -0.71 33.59 -1.34
N LEU A 51 -1.15 34.53 -2.18
CA LEU A 51 -0.41 35.76 -2.51
C LEU A 51 -0.85 36.95 -1.65
N SER A 52 -1.86 36.80 -0.80
CA SER A 52 -2.37 37.91 0.00
C SER A 52 -1.30 38.40 0.99
N PRO A 53 -1.04 39.72 1.06
CA PRO A 53 -0.16 40.29 2.08
C PRO A 53 -0.77 40.22 3.49
N ASP A 54 -2.07 39.92 3.61
CA ASP A 54 -2.79 39.96 4.89
C ASP A 54 -2.48 38.76 5.79
N ILE A 55 -1.82 37.71 5.26
CA ILE A 55 -1.43 36.51 6.00
C ILE A 55 -0.03 36.05 5.55
N PRO A 56 1.05 36.72 5.97
CA PRO A 56 2.41 36.40 5.53
C PRO A 56 2.85 34.98 5.91
N GLU A 57 2.34 34.42 7.00
CA GLU A 57 2.61 33.06 7.48
C GLU A 57 2.10 31.99 6.50
N LEU A 58 1.07 32.31 5.71
CA LEU A 58 0.46 31.40 4.73
C LEU A 58 1.45 31.04 3.62
N ARG A 59 2.34 31.98 3.27
CA ARG A 59 3.43 31.76 2.31
C ARG A 59 4.49 30.82 2.87
N GLN A 60 4.78 30.90 4.16
CA GLN A 60 5.73 30.01 4.85
C GLN A 60 5.16 28.58 4.98
N MET A 61 3.84 28.46 5.10
CA MET A 61 3.14 27.18 5.14
C MET A 61 2.93 26.52 3.78
N LEU A 62 3.24 27.19 2.67
CA LEU A 62 2.95 26.67 1.33
C LEU A 62 3.54 25.28 1.11
N CYS A 63 4.81 25.06 1.50
CA CYS A 63 5.46 23.75 1.41
C CYS A 63 4.73 22.68 2.25
N GLN A 64 4.29 23.03 3.45
CA GLN A 64 3.52 22.12 4.33
C GLN A 64 2.15 21.80 3.74
N TYR A 65 1.47 22.78 3.16
CA TYR A 65 0.21 22.58 2.46
C TYR A 65 0.38 21.66 1.25
N LEU A 66 1.41 21.87 0.42
CA LEU A 66 1.70 21.01 -0.73
C LEU A 66 2.03 19.58 -0.32
N LEU A 67 2.83 19.40 0.75
CA LEU A 67 3.10 18.09 1.34
C LEU A 67 1.83 17.46 1.92
N SER A 68 0.95 18.22 2.57
CA SER A 68 -0.32 17.71 3.09
C SER A 68 -1.26 17.26 1.95
N ARG A 69 -1.24 17.96 0.81
CA ARG A 69 -1.98 17.58 -0.40
C ARG A 69 -1.39 16.36 -1.09
N HIS A 70 -0.07 16.20 -1.09
CA HIS A 70 0.57 15.00 -1.61
C HIS A 70 -0.03 13.71 -0.98
N PHE A 71 -0.34 13.74 0.33
CA PHE A 71 -0.98 12.62 1.04
C PHE A 71 -2.50 12.73 1.22
N GLY A 72 -3.11 13.83 0.76
CA GLY A 72 -4.52 14.14 0.98
C GLY A 72 -5.47 13.52 -0.05
N PRO A 73 -6.79 13.65 0.16
CA PRO A 73 -7.79 13.27 -0.84
C PRO A 73 -7.72 14.16 -2.11
N PHE A 74 -7.28 15.41 -1.96
CA PHE A 74 -7.03 16.34 -3.05
C PHE A 74 -5.54 16.39 -3.36
N GLN A 75 -5.08 15.43 -4.17
CA GLN A 75 -3.68 15.21 -4.47
C GLN A 75 -3.01 16.43 -5.12
N ILE A 76 -1.69 16.55 -4.95
CA ILE A 76 -0.93 17.69 -5.49
C ILE A 76 -0.99 17.78 -7.03
N ASN A 77 -1.14 16.66 -7.73
CA ASN A 77 -1.34 16.60 -9.18
C ASN A 77 -2.72 17.09 -9.64
N THR A 78 -3.68 17.35 -8.74
CA THR A 78 -4.97 17.97 -9.09
C THR A 78 -4.94 19.49 -8.97
N LEU A 79 -3.81 20.08 -8.56
CA LEU A 79 -3.68 21.52 -8.50
C LEU A 79 -3.67 22.12 -9.91
N PRO A 80 -4.44 23.19 -10.14
CA PRO A 80 -4.52 23.83 -11.44
C PRO A 80 -3.22 24.56 -11.79
N ALA A 81 -2.85 24.53 -13.07
CA ALA A 81 -1.61 25.11 -13.60
C ALA A 81 -1.31 26.58 -13.22
N PRO A 82 -2.30 27.50 -13.04
CA PRO A 82 -2.05 28.88 -12.62
C PRO A 82 -1.36 29.03 -11.25
N LEU A 83 -1.29 27.97 -10.44
CA LEU A 83 -0.58 27.96 -9.16
C LEU A 83 0.89 27.58 -9.30
N PHE A 84 1.36 27.27 -10.51
CA PHE A 84 2.73 26.81 -10.76
C PHE A 84 3.78 27.75 -10.18
N ASP A 85 3.65 29.07 -10.36
CA ASP A 85 4.67 30.03 -9.88
C ASP A 85 4.85 29.98 -8.35
N LEU A 86 3.79 29.64 -7.62
CA LEU A 86 3.81 29.48 -6.17
C LEU A 86 4.47 28.15 -5.78
N THR A 87 4.14 27.07 -6.50
CA THR A 87 4.59 25.71 -6.16
C THR A 87 5.95 25.37 -6.76
N ALA A 88 6.43 26.13 -7.76
CA ALA A 88 7.65 25.87 -8.53
C ALA A 88 8.91 25.66 -7.68
N PRO A 89 9.18 26.44 -6.61
CA PRO A 89 10.36 26.20 -5.77
C PRO A 89 10.33 24.82 -5.10
N PHE A 90 9.19 24.47 -4.47
CA PHE A 90 9.00 23.15 -3.87
C PHE A 90 9.13 22.05 -4.92
N LEU A 91 8.44 22.24 -6.04
CA LEU A 91 8.36 21.27 -7.12
C LEU A 91 9.70 21.05 -7.86
N ARG A 92 10.56 22.06 -7.98
CA ARG A 92 11.88 21.96 -8.62
C ARG A 92 12.98 21.49 -7.68
N GLU A 93 12.88 21.82 -6.39
CA GLU A 93 13.95 21.54 -5.43
C GLU A 93 13.68 20.30 -4.56
N PHE A 94 12.45 20.13 -4.08
CA PHE A 94 12.09 19.03 -3.17
C PHE A 94 11.83 17.73 -3.93
N VAL A 95 10.94 17.76 -4.93
CA VAL A 95 10.45 16.55 -5.61
C VAL A 95 11.59 15.77 -6.29
N PRO A 96 12.47 16.39 -7.10
CA PRO A 96 13.58 15.67 -7.71
C PRO A 96 14.61 15.14 -6.71
N ALA A 97 14.87 15.89 -5.64
CA ALA A 97 15.78 15.46 -4.59
C ALA A 97 15.20 14.24 -3.84
N LEU A 98 13.90 14.24 -3.56
CA LEU A 98 13.22 13.09 -2.96
C LEU A 98 13.29 11.86 -3.89
N ILE A 99 12.98 12.01 -5.18
CA ILE A 99 13.11 10.92 -6.16
C ILE A 99 14.53 10.34 -6.13
N ALA A 100 15.55 11.19 -6.20
CA ALA A 100 16.94 10.75 -6.19
C ALA A 100 17.32 9.97 -4.92
N GLU A 101 16.84 10.40 -3.75
CA GLU A 101 17.05 9.66 -2.50
C GLU A 101 16.32 8.31 -2.53
N LEU A 102 15.06 8.25 -2.97
CA LEU A 102 14.29 7.00 -3.06
C LEU A 102 14.89 6.02 -4.09
N GLU A 103 15.41 6.52 -5.22
CA GLU A 103 16.15 5.71 -6.18
C GLU A 103 17.44 5.17 -5.60
N ASP A 104 18.16 5.97 -4.80
CA ASP A 104 19.36 5.51 -4.12
C ASP A 104 19.03 4.38 -3.13
N LEU A 105 17.90 4.49 -2.39
CA LEU A 105 17.39 3.40 -1.56
C LEU A 105 17.16 2.12 -2.36
N LEU A 106 16.54 2.24 -3.54
CA LEU A 106 16.31 1.11 -4.44
C LEU A 106 17.63 0.48 -4.91
N ARG A 107 18.62 1.30 -5.29
CA ARG A 107 19.93 0.85 -5.79
C ARG A 107 20.76 0.16 -4.73
N GLN A 108 20.67 0.59 -3.48
CA GLN A 108 21.40 -0.01 -2.36
C GLN A 108 20.87 -1.40 -1.94
N GLY A 109 19.77 -1.86 -2.55
CA GLY A 109 19.59 -3.26 -2.95
C GLY A 109 19.29 -4.31 -1.88
N LYS A 110 19.14 -3.97 -0.59
CA LYS A 110 18.79 -4.96 0.46
C LYS A 110 17.81 -4.39 1.48
N LEU A 111 16.62 -4.04 1.00
CA LEU A 111 15.51 -3.56 1.83
C LEU A 111 14.88 -4.71 2.63
N SER A 112 14.45 -4.44 3.87
CA SER A 112 13.49 -5.30 4.59
C SER A 112 12.27 -5.51 3.71
N PHE A 113 11.69 -6.72 3.67
CA PHE A 113 10.56 -7.01 2.77
C PHE A 113 10.88 -6.68 1.30
N TYR A 114 12.08 -7.04 0.82
CA TYR A 114 12.71 -6.54 -0.40
C TYR A 114 11.76 -6.18 -1.56
N LEU A 115 10.91 -7.12 -1.98
CA LEU A 115 10.02 -6.89 -3.11
C LEU A 115 8.83 -5.96 -2.75
N LEU A 116 8.26 -6.06 -1.55
CA LEU A 116 7.22 -5.12 -1.08
C LEU A 116 7.80 -3.71 -0.96
N ALA A 117 8.97 -3.60 -0.35
CA ALA A 117 9.67 -2.33 -0.17
C ALA A 117 10.01 -1.68 -1.51
N ARG A 118 10.54 -2.47 -2.45
CA ARG A 118 10.77 -2.04 -3.83
C ARG A 118 9.48 -1.53 -4.47
N ASN A 119 8.38 -2.27 -4.34
CA ASN A 119 7.10 -1.88 -4.94
C ASN A 119 6.55 -0.58 -4.34
N ILE A 120 6.65 -0.40 -3.02
CA ILE A 120 6.25 0.83 -2.32
C ILE A 120 7.10 2.03 -2.78
N LEU A 121 8.42 1.87 -2.85
CA LEU A 121 9.33 2.93 -3.30
C LEU A 121 9.09 3.30 -4.76
N LEU A 122 8.93 2.32 -5.65
CA LEU A 122 8.64 2.56 -7.07
C LEU A 122 7.31 3.28 -7.26
N ARG A 123 6.29 2.93 -6.46
CA ARG A 123 5.00 3.60 -6.50
C ARG A 123 5.09 5.06 -6.08
N GLU A 124 5.85 5.36 -5.02
CA GLU A 124 6.09 6.73 -4.58
C GLU A 124 6.86 7.52 -5.64
N ILE A 125 7.94 6.95 -6.19
CA ILE A 125 8.70 7.57 -7.28
C ILE A 125 7.81 7.87 -8.47
N HIS A 126 7.00 6.89 -8.91
CA HIS A 126 6.10 7.07 -10.05
C HIS A 126 5.10 8.20 -9.81
N PHE A 127 4.52 8.28 -8.61
CA PHE A 127 3.64 9.38 -8.26
C PHE A 127 4.35 10.73 -8.31
N LEU A 128 5.58 10.82 -7.77
CA LEU A 128 6.39 12.05 -7.83
C LEU A 128 6.74 12.45 -9.27
N GLU A 129 7.01 11.48 -10.15
CA GLU A 129 7.21 11.70 -11.59
C GLU A 129 5.94 12.20 -12.29
N GLU A 130 4.77 11.66 -11.95
CA GLU A 130 3.47 12.16 -12.45
C GLU A 130 3.25 13.63 -12.03
N VAL A 131 3.59 13.97 -10.79
CA VAL A 131 3.55 15.35 -10.29
C VAL A 131 4.47 16.24 -11.12
N MET A 132 5.71 15.82 -11.37
CA MET A 132 6.63 16.58 -12.21
C MET A 132 6.11 16.77 -13.64
N SER A 133 5.54 15.72 -14.22
CA SER A 133 4.96 15.75 -15.57
C SER A 133 3.78 16.71 -15.66
N HIS A 134 2.85 16.66 -14.71
CA HIS A 134 1.68 17.54 -14.63
C HIS A 134 2.07 19.03 -14.62
N PHE A 135 3.13 19.36 -13.88
CA PHE A 135 3.66 20.73 -13.78
C PHE A 135 4.76 21.04 -14.80
N GLN A 136 5.02 20.15 -15.77
CA GLN A 136 6.02 20.32 -16.84
C GLN A 136 7.43 20.65 -16.31
N ILE A 137 7.81 20.04 -15.19
CA ILE A 137 9.11 20.25 -14.58
C ILE A 137 10.15 19.42 -15.32
N ARG A 138 11.15 20.11 -15.86
CA ARG A 138 12.36 19.46 -16.37
C ARG A 138 13.42 19.51 -15.29
N THR A 139 13.87 18.35 -14.85
CA THR A 139 14.98 18.25 -13.90
C THR A 139 16.30 18.59 -14.56
N THR A 140 17.00 19.60 -14.05
CA THR A 140 18.44 19.71 -14.27
C THR A 140 19.20 19.24 -13.03
N PRO A 141 20.41 18.68 -13.17
CA PRO A 141 21.22 18.24 -12.02
C PRO A 141 21.52 19.33 -10.99
N GLN A 142 21.37 20.61 -11.36
CA GLN A 142 21.59 21.77 -10.49
C GLN A 142 20.37 22.12 -9.61
N ASP A 143 19.18 21.62 -9.95
CA ASP A 143 17.92 21.97 -9.26
C ASP A 143 17.67 21.12 -8.01
N ALA A 144 18.25 19.92 -7.92
CA ALA A 144 18.10 19.02 -6.77
C ALA A 144 18.94 19.51 -5.56
N ARG A 145 18.43 20.53 -4.86
CA ARG A 145 19.07 21.08 -3.67
C ARG A 145 18.74 20.25 -2.44
N ARG A 146 19.65 19.31 -2.12
CA ARG A 146 19.62 18.52 -0.86
C ARG A 146 19.29 19.36 0.40
N PRO A 147 19.83 20.58 0.60
CA PRO A 147 19.47 21.38 1.76
C PRO A 147 17.96 21.74 1.85
N PHE A 148 17.30 21.99 0.70
CA PHE A 148 15.87 22.30 0.68
C PHE A 148 15.03 21.06 1.03
N LEU A 149 15.40 19.89 0.49
CA LEU A 149 14.82 18.60 0.88
C LEU A 149 14.95 18.40 2.40
N PHE A 150 16.14 18.57 2.96
CA PHE A 150 16.38 18.36 4.39
C PHE A 150 15.62 19.35 5.28
N ALA A 151 15.45 20.59 4.86
CA ALA A 151 14.63 21.56 5.60
C ALA A 151 13.15 21.13 5.73
N HIS A 152 12.66 20.28 4.82
CA HIS A 152 11.24 19.88 4.77
C HIS A 152 10.99 18.37 4.98
N ALA A 153 12.04 17.54 5.01
CA ALA A 153 11.93 16.09 5.16
C ALA A 153 11.22 15.67 6.46
N GLY A 154 11.42 16.41 7.55
CA GLY A 154 10.73 16.15 8.82
C GLY A 154 9.20 16.26 8.71
N ILE A 155 8.70 17.19 7.90
CA ILE A 155 7.26 17.36 7.65
C ILE A 155 6.74 16.19 6.80
N TYR A 156 7.46 15.83 5.74
CA TYR A 156 7.13 14.68 4.90
C TYR A 156 7.02 13.39 5.73
N LEU A 157 8.01 13.12 6.59
CA LEU A 157 8.00 11.98 7.52
C LEU A 157 6.84 12.02 8.52
N ALA A 158 6.51 13.19 9.06
CA ALA A 158 5.39 13.34 9.97
C ALA A 158 4.04 13.03 9.27
N LEU A 159 3.89 13.46 8.02
CA LEU A 159 2.68 13.23 7.22
C LEU A 159 2.52 11.77 6.77
N LEU A 160 3.62 11.05 6.52
CA LEU A 160 3.55 9.61 6.25
C LEU A 160 2.96 8.81 7.43
N ARG A 161 3.10 9.30 8.66
CA ARG A 161 2.55 8.67 9.87
C ARG A 161 1.07 8.99 10.09
N THR A 162 0.54 10.05 9.49
CA THR A 162 -0.85 10.45 9.69
C THR A 162 -1.80 9.55 8.89
N PRO A 163 -2.85 8.99 9.52
CA PRO A 163 -3.82 8.13 8.84
C PRO A 163 -4.82 9.00 8.06
N SER A 164 -4.37 9.57 6.94
CA SER A 164 -5.19 10.37 6.04
C SER A 164 -4.91 10.04 4.57
N GLY A 165 -5.95 10.19 3.73
CA GLY A 165 -5.84 10.03 2.28
C GLY A 165 -6.25 8.65 1.75
N PRO A 166 -6.12 8.41 0.44
CA PRO A 166 -6.52 7.15 -0.19
C PRO A 166 -5.54 6.00 0.08
N TYR A 167 -4.36 6.27 0.65
CA TYR A 167 -3.26 5.32 0.78
C TYR A 167 -2.76 5.15 2.22
N VAL A 168 -3.66 5.29 3.22
CA VAL A 168 -3.35 5.24 4.67
C VAL A 168 -2.42 4.09 5.07
N GLY A 169 -2.55 2.92 4.45
CA GLY A 169 -1.69 1.76 4.73
C GLY A 169 -0.29 1.82 4.10
N VAL A 170 -0.17 2.41 2.91
CA VAL A 170 1.08 2.46 2.13
C VAL A 170 2.03 3.49 2.72
N ASN A 171 1.49 4.64 3.15
CA ASN A 171 2.27 5.73 3.74
C ASN A 171 2.97 5.28 5.03
N GLN A 172 2.26 4.50 5.87
CA GLN A 172 2.84 3.94 7.09
C GLN A 172 3.98 2.95 6.80
N LEU A 173 3.81 2.09 5.80
CA LEU A 173 4.88 1.17 5.36
C LEU A 173 6.08 1.93 4.80
N LEU A 174 5.85 2.96 3.97
CA LEU A 174 6.91 3.80 3.44
C LEU A 174 7.67 4.50 4.57
N TRP A 175 6.98 5.06 5.56
CA TRP A 175 7.63 5.65 6.73
C TRP A 175 8.55 4.66 7.44
N GLN A 176 8.09 3.42 7.66
CA GLN A 176 8.89 2.39 8.31
C GLN A 176 10.12 2.01 7.51
N LEU A 177 9.97 1.82 6.20
CA LEU A 177 11.09 1.52 5.30
C LEU A 177 12.16 2.62 5.37
N LEU A 178 11.74 3.87 5.32
CA LEU A 178 12.63 5.02 5.43
C LEU A 178 13.32 5.08 6.79
N ASN A 179 12.59 4.77 7.87
CA ASN A 179 13.13 4.73 9.22
C ASN A 179 14.14 3.58 9.43
N ASP A 180 13.80 2.37 8.98
CA ASP A 180 14.66 1.17 9.06
C ASP A 180 15.96 1.38 8.28
N TYR A 181 15.90 2.15 7.20
CA TYR A 181 17.04 2.49 6.38
C TYR A 181 17.90 3.64 6.95
N GLY A 182 17.58 4.12 8.14
CA GLY A 182 18.34 5.15 8.80
C GLY A 182 18.10 6.55 8.23
N TRP A 183 17.03 6.79 7.44
CA TRP A 183 16.81 8.08 6.78
C TRP A 183 16.58 9.20 7.81
N ILE A 184 15.92 8.89 8.92
CA ILE A 184 15.72 9.82 10.04
C ILE A 184 17.06 10.14 10.74
N GLN A 185 17.91 9.14 10.94
CA GLN A 185 19.22 9.31 11.56
C GLN A 185 20.14 10.15 10.67
N ARG A 186 20.12 9.96 9.34
CA ARG A 186 20.84 10.84 8.39
C ARG A 186 20.43 12.29 8.52
N TRP A 187 19.13 12.54 8.73
CA TRP A 187 18.58 13.89 8.89
C TRP A 187 19.01 14.58 10.20
N GLN A 188 19.26 13.81 11.26
CA GLN A 188 19.67 14.35 12.56
C GLN A 188 21.17 14.56 12.69
N THR A 189 21.98 13.89 11.87
CA THR A 189 23.44 14.00 11.88
C THR A 189 23.95 14.34 10.49
N ASP A 190 24.10 15.64 10.20
CA ASP A 190 24.71 16.21 8.98
C ASP A 190 26.15 15.71 8.69
N SER A 191 26.73 14.86 9.55
CA SER A 191 28.18 14.70 9.67
C SER A 191 28.72 13.28 9.70
N GLN A 192 27.91 12.21 9.58
CA GLN A 192 28.48 10.86 9.46
C GLN A 192 27.70 9.95 8.49
N PRO A 193 28.39 9.22 7.59
CA PRO A 193 27.77 8.13 6.86
C PRO A 193 27.34 7.07 7.86
N LEU A 194 26.06 6.68 7.84
CA LEU A 194 25.57 5.59 8.68
C LEU A 194 26.30 4.30 8.31
N GLN A 195 27.23 3.89 9.16
CA GLN A 195 27.73 2.51 9.24
C GLN A 195 26.72 1.62 9.98
N GLN A 196 25.43 1.69 9.65
CA GLN A 196 24.59 0.56 9.99
C GLN A 196 24.91 -0.52 8.96
N PRO A 197 25.37 -1.71 9.38
CA PRO A 197 25.46 -2.83 8.46
C PRO A 197 24.02 -3.11 8.04
N LEU A 198 23.65 -2.65 6.83
CA LEU A 198 22.50 -3.17 6.12
C LEU A 198 22.65 -4.69 6.15
N GLN A 199 21.88 -5.34 7.02
CA GLN A 199 21.92 -6.79 7.14
C GLN A 199 21.69 -7.31 5.74
N GLN A 200 22.69 -8.01 5.22
CA GLN A 200 22.67 -8.46 3.85
C GLN A 200 21.62 -9.58 3.74
N ARG A 201 20.35 -9.23 3.50
CA ARG A 201 19.33 -10.22 3.10
C ARG A 201 19.68 -10.75 1.71
N LEU A 202 19.46 -12.04 1.51
CA LEU A 202 19.70 -12.73 0.24
C LEU A 202 18.49 -12.48 -0.67
N SER A 203 18.59 -12.78 -1.97
CA SER A 203 17.38 -12.74 -2.82
C SER A 203 16.35 -13.76 -2.30
N PRO A 204 15.04 -13.58 -2.52
CA PRO A 204 14.01 -14.52 -2.03
C PRO A 204 14.31 -15.99 -2.40
N LYS A 205 14.82 -16.21 -3.62
CA LYS A 205 15.29 -17.51 -4.13
C LYS A 205 16.44 -18.09 -3.31
N GLN A 206 17.39 -17.25 -2.88
CA GLN A 206 18.54 -17.66 -2.06
C GLN A 206 18.19 -17.80 -0.57
N GLU A 207 17.33 -16.94 -0.02
CA GLU A 207 16.84 -17.05 1.37
C GLU A 207 16.18 -18.40 1.62
N ILE A 208 15.47 -18.93 0.63
CA ILE A 208 14.72 -20.18 0.77
C ILE A 208 15.54 -21.42 0.49
N ALA A 209 16.55 -21.35 -0.38
CA ALA A 209 17.53 -22.43 -0.48
C ALA A 209 18.22 -22.69 0.88
N GLY A 210 18.34 -21.66 1.73
CA GLY A 210 18.85 -21.77 3.09
C GLY A 210 17.79 -21.99 4.18
N TYR A 211 16.50 -21.91 3.85
CA TYR A 211 15.44 -21.93 4.85
C TYR A 211 15.22 -23.33 5.43
N LYS A 212 15.34 -23.44 6.75
CA LYS A 212 14.98 -24.64 7.50
C LYS A 212 13.71 -24.35 8.29
N LEU A 213 12.76 -25.29 8.27
CA LEU A 213 11.58 -25.22 9.14
C LEU A 213 12.03 -25.11 10.59
N THR A 214 11.54 -24.06 11.26
CA THR A 214 11.66 -23.87 12.70
C THR A 214 10.87 -24.96 13.44
N GLU A 215 11.01 -25.05 14.76
CA GLU A 215 10.21 -25.99 15.56
C GLU A 215 8.70 -25.73 15.42
N THR A 216 8.27 -24.47 15.35
CA THR A 216 6.86 -24.11 15.10
C THR A 216 6.39 -24.57 13.73
N GLY A 217 7.25 -24.52 12.72
CA GLY A 217 6.95 -24.95 11.36
C GLY A 217 6.89 -26.48 11.25
N LYS A 218 7.77 -27.17 11.97
CA LYS A 218 7.74 -28.64 12.08
C LYS A 218 6.47 -29.13 12.78
N LEU A 219 6.03 -28.45 13.84
CA LEU A 219 4.78 -28.78 14.53
C LEU A 219 3.57 -28.59 13.61
N LEU A 220 3.51 -27.47 12.88
CA LEU A 220 2.46 -27.24 11.88
C LEU A 220 2.47 -28.32 10.79
N TYR A 221 3.65 -28.65 10.27
CA TYR A 221 3.80 -29.71 9.27
C TYR A 221 3.29 -31.05 9.80
N ALA A 222 3.70 -31.45 11.01
CA ALA A 222 3.28 -32.69 11.64
C ALA A 222 1.77 -32.73 11.94
N ALA A 223 1.15 -31.58 12.22
CA ALA A 223 -0.29 -31.47 12.46
C ALA A 223 -1.11 -31.58 11.15
N LEU A 224 -0.62 -30.99 10.05
CA LEU A 224 -1.33 -30.97 8.77
C LEU A 224 -1.05 -32.19 7.89
N GLU A 225 0.15 -32.77 7.98
CA GLU A 225 0.56 -33.90 7.14
C GLU A 225 -0.38 -35.12 7.16
N PRO A 226 -0.89 -35.59 8.32
CA PRO A 226 -1.72 -36.79 8.38
C PRO A 226 -3.18 -36.56 7.99
N VAL A 227 -3.59 -35.30 7.80
CA VAL A 227 -4.99 -34.94 7.55
C VAL A 227 -5.23 -34.82 6.05
N ASP A 228 -6.35 -35.36 5.57
CA ASP A 228 -6.74 -35.21 4.18
C ASP A 228 -6.94 -33.74 3.81
N MET A 229 -6.26 -33.31 2.75
CA MET A 229 -6.34 -31.95 2.21
C MET A 229 -7.79 -31.60 1.86
N LEU A 230 -8.21 -30.38 2.24
CA LEU A 230 -9.59 -29.86 2.09
C LEU A 230 -10.65 -30.48 3.01
N SER A 231 -10.32 -31.50 3.81
CA SER A 231 -11.25 -32.01 4.84
C SER A 231 -11.53 -30.96 5.91
N GLU A 232 -12.68 -31.07 6.60
CA GLU A 232 -13.05 -30.17 7.71
C GLU A 232 -11.94 -30.10 8.77
N ALA A 233 -11.36 -31.24 9.15
CA ALA A 233 -10.25 -31.30 10.10
C ALA A 233 -9.01 -30.51 9.64
N PHE A 234 -8.71 -30.52 8.34
CA PHE A 234 -7.61 -29.70 7.79
C PHE A 234 -7.95 -28.21 7.89
N GLN A 235 -9.20 -27.84 7.60
CA GLN A 235 -9.64 -26.45 7.71
C GLN A 235 -9.57 -25.97 9.15
N GLU A 236 -10.06 -26.76 10.11
CA GLU A 236 -10.01 -26.47 11.54
C GLU A 236 -8.58 -26.30 12.04
N ALA A 237 -7.67 -27.21 11.66
CA ALA A 237 -6.26 -27.12 12.01
C ALA A 237 -5.61 -25.85 11.44
N LEU A 238 -5.90 -25.52 10.17
CA LEU A 238 -5.39 -24.31 9.55
C LEU A 238 -5.92 -23.04 10.24
N HIS A 239 -7.21 -22.97 10.51
CA HIS A 239 -7.83 -21.88 11.26
C HIS A 239 -7.24 -21.72 12.66
N HIS A 240 -7.02 -22.82 13.37
CA HIS A 240 -6.42 -22.83 14.70
C HIS A 240 -5.01 -22.24 14.68
N HIS A 241 -4.13 -22.74 13.80
CA HIS A 241 -2.74 -22.31 13.75
C HIS A 241 -2.57 -20.88 13.22
N VAL A 242 -3.30 -20.51 12.16
CA VAL A 242 -3.29 -19.13 11.63
C VAL A 242 -3.83 -18.16 12.68
N GLY A 243 -4.98 -18.49 13.28
CA GLY A 243 -5.63 -17.65 14.28
C GLY A 243 -4.76 -17.46 15.53
N GLN A 244 -4.05 -18.50 15.98
CA GLN A 244 -3.11 -18.37 17.10
C GLN A 244 -1.94 -17.45 16.78
N ARG A 245 -1.27 -17.63 15.63
CA ARG A 245 -0.12 -16.81 15.25
C ARG A 245 -0.50 -15.34 15.07
N LEU A 246 -1.61 -15.06 14.39
CA LEU A 246 -2.06 -13.68 14.18
C LEU A 246 -2.59 -13.00 15.45
N LYS A 247 -3.07 -13.76 16.45
CA LYS A 247 -3.44 -13.22 17.77
C LYS A 247 -2.22 -12.93 18.66
N GLN A 248 -1.16 -13.72 18.51
CA GLN A 248 0.08 -13.58 19.28
C GLN A 248 1.00 -12.51 18.70
N ALA A 249 0.98 -12.32 17.39
CA ALA A 249 1.62 -11.19 16.75
C ALA A 249 0.89 -9.91 17.17
N ALA A 250 1.60 -8.97 17.79
CA ALA A 250 1.11 -7.60 17.77
C ALA A 250 0.95 -7.21 16.29
N PRO A 251 -0.17 -6.57 15.87
CA PRO A 251 -0.36 -6.09 14.51
C PRO A 251 0.56 -4.89 14.24
N MET A 252 1.85 -5.16 14.33
CA MET A 252 2.95 -4.29 14.02
C MET A 252 3.60 -4.85 12.77
N LEU A 253 4.03 -3.93 11.94
CA LEU A 253 4.71 -4.22 10.68
C LEU A 253 6.17 -4.54 11.01
N ASN A 254 6.39 -5.66 11.69
CA ASN A 254 7.72 -6.13 12.07
C ASN A 254 8.10 -7.40 11.29
N SER A 255 9.38 -7.75 11.34
CA SER A 255 9.94 -8.90 10.62
C SER A 255 9.47 -10.26 11.15
N GLU A 256 8.88 -10.32 12.34
CA GLU A 256 8.40 -11.57 12.95
C GLU A 256 7.10 -12.02 12.28
N LEU A 257 6.15 -11.11 12.06
CA LEU A 257 4.91 -11.41 11.34
C LEU A 257 5.19 -11.91 9.92
N GLU A 258 6.14 -11.28 9.21
CA GLU A 258 6.58 -11.73 7.87
C GLU A 258 7.02 -13.18 7.90
N LYS A 259 7.88 -13.50 8.87
CA LYS A 259 8.49 -14.81 9.03
C LYS A 259 7.43 -15.86 9.35
N ASP A 260 6.46 -15.53 10.20
CA ASP A 260 5.37 -16.42 10.56
C ASP A 260 4.47 -16.71 9.36
N LEU A 261 4.12 -15.70 8.56
CA LEU A 261 3.34 -15.85 7.33
C LEU A 261 4.09 -16.66 6.27
N ARG A 262 5.40 -16.39 6.11
CA ARG A 262 6.28 -17.15 5.24
C ARG A 262 6.31 -18.61 5.63
N GLU A 263 6.55 -18.91 6.90
CA GLU A 263 6.61 -20.27 7.40
C GLU A 263 5.30 -21.03 7.18
N LEU A 264 4.17 -20.41 7.52
CA LEU A 264 2.84 -21.00 7.39
C LEU A 264 2.53 -21.30 5.92
N THR A 265 2.80 -20.34 5.04
CA THR A 265 2.58 -20.49 3.60
C THR A 265 3.48 -21.56 3.01
N GLN A 266 4.76 -21.59 3.36
CA GLN A 266 5.71 -22.59 2.87
C GLN A 266 5.30 -24.01 3.29
N VAL A 267 4.88 -24.22 4.55
CA VAL A 267 4.42 -25.54 5.01
C VAL A 267 3.20 -25.99 4.22
N VAL A 268 2.17 -25.14 4.11
CA VAL A 268 0.92 -25.47 3.40
C VAL A 268 1.19 -25.73 1.92
N MET A 269 1.98 -24.88 1.26
CA MET A 269 2.30 -25.03 -0.16
C MET A 269 3.18 -26.24 -0.44
N GLN A 270 4.15 -26.56 0.41
CA GLN A 270 4.95 -27.79 0.26
C GLN A 270 4.09 -29.05 0.33
N LEU A 271 3.12 -29.09 1.25
CA LEU A 271 2.19 -30.21 1.34
C LEU A 271 1.26 -30.24 0.11
N ALA A 272 0.67 -29.11 -0.27
CA ALA A 272 -0.30 -29.00 -1.35
C ALA A 272 0.31 -29.44 -2.69
N VAL A 273 1.49 -28.89 -3.01
CA VAL A 273 2.18 -29.10 -4.29
C VAL A 273 2.69 -30.54 -4.41
N ARG A 274 3.12 -31.18 -3.31
CA ARG A 274 3.60 -32.56 -3.33
C ARG A 274 2.48 -33.60 -3.36
N LYS A 275 1.37 -33.34 -2.68
CA LYS A 275 0.41 -34.39 -2.33
C LYS A 275 -0.99 -34.21 -2.93
N HIS A 276 -1.34 -33.04 -3.49
CA HIS A 276 -2.73 -32.76 -3.82
C HIS A 276 -2.95 -32.20 -5.23
N PRO A 277 -3.95 -32.70 -5.99
CA PRO A 277 -4.27 -32.16 -7.31
C PRO A 277 -4.94 -30.78 -7.24
N ALA A 278 -5.66 -30.45 -6.17
CA ALA A 278 -6.41 -29.19 -6.05
C ALA A 278 -5.62 -28.08 -5.32
N VAL A 279 -4.43 -27.75 -5.81
CA VAL A 279 -3.58 -26.66 -5.27
C VAL A 279 -4.33 -25.32 -5.29
N GLU A 280 -5.16 -25.08 -6.31
CA GLU A 280 -6.02 -23.90 -6.43
C GLU A 280 -6.89 -23.67 -5.18
N LYS A 281 -7.60 -24.71 -4.74
CA LYS A 281 -8.54 -24.61 -3.61
C LYS A 281 -7.82 -24.37 -2.29
N ILE A 282 -6.70 -25.07 -2.07
CA ILE A 282 -5.89 -24.92 -0.85
C ILE A 282 -5.28 -23.51 -0.79
N THR A 283 -4.82 -23.01 -1.93
CA THR A 283 -4.30 -21.65 -2.08
C THR A 283 -5.37 -20.62 -1.72
N ALA A 284 -6.56 -20.75 -2.32
CA ALA A 284 -7.66 -19.84 -2.04
C ALA A 284 -8.07 -19.86 -0.56
N GLN A 285 -8.10 -21.06 0.04
CA GLN A 285 -8.42 -21.24 1.44
C GLN A 285 -7.39 -20.59 2.36
N LEU A 286 -6.10 -20.78 2.12
CA LEU A 286 -5.05 -20.17 2.94
C LEU A 286 -5.17 -18.65 2.98
N ILE A 287 -5.36 -18.02 1.81
CA ILE A 287 -5.53 -16.57 1.73
C ILE A 287 -6.78 -16.13 2.48
N SER A 288 -7.90 -16.81 2.28
CA SER A 288 -9.16 -16.50 2.96
C SER A 288 -9.03 -16.61 4.49
N VAL A 289 -8.41 -17.68 5.00
CA VAL A 289 -8.19 -17.89 6.44
C VAL A 289 -7.29 -16.80 7.03
N VAL A 290 -6.18 -16.48 6.36
CA VAL A 290 -5.26 -15.44 6.85
C VAL A 290 -5.94 -14.07 6.85
N CYS A 291 -6.63 -13.70 5.78
CA CYS A 291 -7.37 -12.43 5.70
C CYS A 291 -8.49 -12.33 6.74
N HIS A 292 -9.18 -13.44 7.04
CA HIS A 292 -10.25 -13.49 8.04
C HIS A 292 -9.81 -13.05 9.44
N TYR A 293 -8.57 -13.36 9.82
CA TYR A 293 -8.03 -13.02 11.15
C TYR A 293 -7.33 -11.65 11.21
N LEU A 294 -7.30 -10.89 10.11
CA LEU A 294 -6.73 -9.55 10.13
C LEU A 294 -7.65 -8.56 10.85
N PRO A 295 -7.12 -7.68 11.71
CA PRO A 295 -7.90 -6.62 12.34
C PRO A 295 -8.61 -5.73 11.30
N PRO A 296 -9.92 -5.49 11.44
CA PRO A 296 -10.61 -4.53 10.59
C PRO A 296 -9.99 -3.14 10.80
N GLY A 297 -9.77 -2.40 9.70
CA GLY A 297 -9.21 -1.04 9.76
C GLY A 297 -7.68 -0.95 9.80
N SER A 298 -6.94 -2.03 9.51
CA SER A 298 -5.47 -2.02 9.41
C SER A 298 -4.99 -2.23 7.96
N PRO A 299 -5.09 -1.22 7.07
CA PRO A 299 -4.75 -1.36 5.65
C PRO A 299 -3.27 -1.70 5.40
N ALA A 300 -2.34 -1.15 6.19
CA ALA A 300 -0.91 -1.44 6.06
C ALA A 300 -0.60 -2.93 6.29
N LEU A 301 -1.19 -3.48 7.35
CA LEU A 301 -1.05 -4.89 7.72
C LEU A 301 -1.62 -5.81 6.64
N ARG A 302 -2.78 -5.45 6.09
CA ARG A 302 -3.41 -6.20 5.00
C ARG A 302 -2.57 -6.21 3.74
N VAL A 303 -2.01 -5.08 3.34
CA VAL A 303 -1.09 -4.98 2.19
C VAL A 303 0.14 -5.87 2.42
N LEU A 304 0.78 -5.76 3.59
CA LEU A 304 1.92 -6.59 3.94
C LEU A 304 1.59 -8.09 3.82
N VAL A 305 0.51 -8.52 4.47
CA VAL A 305 0.09 -9.92 4.51
C VAL A 305 -0.20 -10.46 3.12
N ILE A 306 -1.03 -9.77 2.34
CA ILE A 306 -1.40 -10.19 0.99
C ILE A 306 -0.16 -10.30 0.10
N PHE A 307 0.72 -9.29 0.17
CA PHE A 307 1.94 -9.28 -0.62
C PHE A 307 2.85 -10.47 -0.25
N THR A 308 3.10 -10.70 1.05
CA THR A 308 3.90 -11.84 1.52
C THR A 308 3.30 -13.17 1.09
N LEU A 309 2.00 -13.39 1.28
CA LEU A 309 1.34 -14.65 0.91
C LEU A 309 1.50 -14.97 -0.58
N VAL A 310 1.30 -13.98 -1.46
CA VAL A 310 1.41 -14.17 -2.91
C VAL A 310 2.82 -14.58 -3.29
N GLN A 311 3.84 -13.89 -2.76
CA GLN A 311 5.23 -14.19 -3.10
C GLN A 311 5.64 -15.59 -2.64
N GLU A 312 5.26 -15.97 -1.43
CA GLU A 312 5.61 -17.27 -0.86
C GLU A 312 4.92 -18.42 -1.59
N GLN A 313 3.73 -18.19 -2.13
CA GLN A 313 3.04 -19.17 -2.96
C GLN A 313 3.68 -19.34 -4.35
N VAL A 314 4.03 -18.23 -5.03
CA VAL A 314 4.79 -18.29 -6.31
C VAL A 314 6.08 -19.08 -6.10
N LEU A 315 6.76 -18.81 -4.99
CA LEU A 315 8.02 -19.41 -4.58
C LEU A 315 7.88 -20.89 -4.22
N GLY A 316 6.82 -21.26 -3.51
CA GLY A 316 6.46 -22.66 -3.23
C GLY A 316 6.26 -23.49 -4.51
N THR A 317 5.98 -22.86 -5.65
CA THR A 317 5.84 -23.52 -6.95
C THR A 317 7.11 -23.52 -7.81
N GLN A 318 8.25 -23.01 -7.32
CA GLN A 318 9.48 -22.82 -8.11
C GLN A 318 9.93 -24.07 -8.87
N ASN A 319 9.87 -25.24 -8.21
CA ASN A 319 10.29 -26.51 -8.80
C ASN A 319 9.23 -27.17 -9.69
N LEU A 320 8.01 -26.62 -9.73
CA LEU A 320 6.84 -27.20 -10.38
C LEU A 320 6.05 -26.10 -11.11
N LYS A 321 6.63 -25.57 -12.19
CA LYS A 321 6.06 -24.47 -13.00
C LYS A 321 4.58 -24.66 -13.38
N TYR A 322 4.14 -25.89 -13.61
CA TYR A 322 2.74 -26.18 -13.93
C TYR A 322 1.77 -25.92 -12.77
N ARG A 323 2.25 -25.99 -11.52
CA ARG A 323 1.48 -25.67 -10.30
C ARG A 323 1.38 -24.16 -10.03
N LEU A 324 2.20 -23.34 -10.68
CA LEU A 324 2.10 -21.88 -10.60
C LEU A 324 0.72 -21.41 -11.08
N ASN A 325 0.20 -22.00 -12.16
CA ASN A 325 -1.13 -21.66 -12.68
C ASN A 325 -2.24 -22.02 -11.70
N ASP A 326 -2.17 -23.20 -11.07
CA ASP A 326 -3.14 -23.61 -10.03
C ASP A 326 -3.12 -22.61 -8.85
N SER A 327 -1.92 -22.25 -8.38
CA SER A 327 -1.75 -21.28 -7.29
C SER A 327 -2.29 -19.90 -7.68
N THR A 328 -1.96 -19.43 -8.89
CA THR A 328 -2.41 -18.14 -9.43
C THR A 328 -3.92 -18.06 -9.53
N ARG A 329 -4.57 -19.14 -10.02
CA ARG A 329 -6.04 -19.24 -10.04
C ARG A 329 -6.62 -19.22 -8.63
N GLY A 330 -5.99 -19.88 -7.67
CA GLY A 330 -6.42 -19.88 -6.27
C GLY A 330 -6.38 -18.49 -5.65
N MET A 331 -5.33 -17.71 -5.93
CA MET A 331 -5.23 -16.30 -5.52
C MET A 331 -6.37 -15.48 -6.12
N ALA A 332 -6.66 -15.67 -7.41
CA ALA A 332 -7.72 -14.96 -8.11
C ALA A 332 -9.10 -15.25 -7.50
N VAL A 333 -9.39 -16.52 -7.21
CA VAL A 333 -10.61 -16.96 -6.55
C VAL A 333 -10.75 -16.33 -5.16
N ALA A 334 -9.69 -16.36 -4.34
CA ALA A 334 -9.71 -15.71 -3.03
C ALA A 334 -10.00 -14.21 -3.14
N MET A 335 -9.33 -13.50 -4.05
CA MET A 335 -9.54 -12.06 -4.23
C MET A 335 -10.96 -11.72 -4.69
N ALA A 336 -11.53 -12.52 -5.60
CA ALA A 336 -12.90 -12.32 -6.06
C ALA A 336 -13.91 -12.49 -4.90
N ARG A 337 -13.68 -13.45 -4.00
CA ARG A 337 -14.54 -13.67 -2.82
C ARG A 337 -14.43 -12.54 -1.79
N LEU A 338 -13.24 -11.99 -1.60
CA LEU A 338 -13.02 -10.85 -0.70
C LEU A 338 -13.72 -9.55 -1.15
N MET A 339 -14.18 -9.45 -2.41
CA MET A 339 -14.89 -8.27 -2.92
C MET A 339 -16.15 -7.91 -2.12
N GLY A 340 -16.84 -8.89 -1.56
CA GLY A 340 -18.05 -8.67 -0.75
C GLY A 340 -17.76 -8.31 0.70
N GLU A 341 -16.56 -8.60 1.19
CA GLU A 341 -16.17 -8.49 2.60
C GLU A 341 -15.34 -7.22 2.88
N HIS A 342 -14.64 -6.70 1.86
CA HIS A 342 -13.75 -5.56 2.00
C HIS A 342 -14.05 -4.43 1.00
N PRO A 343 -14.39 -3.21 1.47
CA PRO A 343 -14.71 -2.08 0.59
C PRO A 343 -13.49 -1.59 -0.23
N GLU A 344 -12.28 -1.94 0.19
CA GLU A 344 -11.01 -1.53 -0.44
C GLU A 344 -10.42 -2.59 -1.40
N TRP A 345 -11.20 -3.62 -1.79
CA TRP A 345 -10.71 -4.76 -2.59
C TRP A 345 -9.96 -4.40 -3.88
N ARG A 346 -10.25 -3.24 -4.49
CA ARG A 346 -9.55 -2.77 -5.69
C ARG A 346 -8.08 -2.47 -5.43
N ALA A 347 -7.78 -1.89 -4.26
CA ALA A 347 -6.41 -1.62 -3.85
C ALA A 347 -5.69 -2.95 -3.56
N ASP A 348 -6.35 -3.88 -2.89
CA ASP A 348 -5.80 -5.20 -2.59
C ASP A 348 -5.51 -5.99 -3.88
N LEU A 349 -6.40 -5.91 -4.88
CA LEU A 349 -6.20 -6.53 -6.21
C LEU A 349 -4.93 -6.00 -6.90
N ALA A 350 -4.70 -4.68 -6.86
CA ALA A 350 -3.50 -4.07 -7.44
C ALA A 350 -2.22 -4.60 -6.77
N TRP A 351 -2.23 -4.78 -5.45
CA TRP A 351 -1.10 -5.33 -4.70
C TRP A 351 -0.84 -6.80 -5.03
N VAL A 352 -1.88 -7.62 -5.19
CA VAL A 352 -1.71 -9.01 -5.62
C VAL A 352 -1.08 -9.09 -7.00
N MET A 353 -1.55 -8.28 -7.96
CA MET A 353 -0.98 -8.27 -9.30
C MET A 353 0.49 -7.85 -9.29
N ALA A 354 0.84 -6.81 -8.53
CA ALA A 354 2.21 -6.36 -8.38
C ALA A 354 3.09 -7.43 -7.72
N ALA A 355 2.63 -8.06 -6.63
CA ALA A 355 3.33 -9.12 -5.94
C ALA A 355 3.55 -10.36 -6.82
N LEU A 356 2.57 -10.71 -7.65
CA LEU A 356 2.63 -11.83 -8.59
C LEU A 356 3.68 -11.56 -9.67
N LEU A 357 3.62 -10.38 -10.31
CA LEU A 357 4.58 -9.99 -11.35
C LEU A 357 6.01 -9.98 -10.81
N ASP A 358 6.24 -9.29 -9.68
CA ASP A 358 7.55 -9.21 -9.05
C ASP A 358 8.04 -10.58 -8.59
N GLY A 359 7.17 -11.38 -7.98
CA GLY A 359 7.51 -12.73 -7.55
C GLY A 359 7.93 -13.61 -8.73
N VAL A 360 7.18 -13.59 -9.83
CA VAL A 360 7.50 -14.42 -10.99
C VAL A 360 8.80 -13.95 -11.67
N LEU A 361 8.99 -12.64 -11.82
CA LEU A 361 10.22 -12.09 -12.39
C LEU A 361 11.45 -12.40 -11.54
N GLU A 362 11.36 -12.30 -10.22
CA GLU A 362 12.49 -12.56 -9.32
C GLU A 362 12.81 -14.05 -9.19
N ILE A 363 11.79 -14.91 -9.15
CA ILE A 363 11.96 -16.34 -8.84
C ILE A 363 12.25 -17.17 -10.09
N TYR A 364 11.54 -16.86 -11.17
CA TYR A 364 11.62 -17.58 -12.45
C TYR A 364 12.40 -16.84 -13.52
N GLU A 365 12.74 -15.57 -13.32
CA GLU A 365 13.54 -14.76 -14.26
C GLU A 365 12.90 -14.76 -15.66
N SER A 366 11.56 -14.70 -15.74
CA SER A 366 10.81 -14.89 -16.99
C SER A 366 9.63 -13.93 -17.13
N PHE A 367 9.78 -12.98 -18.06
CA PHE A 367 8.71 -12.05 -18.46
C PHE A 367 7.50 -12.76 -19.07
N ASN A 368 7.73 -13.75 -19.94
CA ASN A 368 6.64 -14.50 -20.57
C ASN A 368 5.81 -15.27 -19.53
N LEU A 369 6.46 -15.83 -18.51
CA LEU A 369 5.75 -16.51 -17.43
C LEU A 369 4.96 -15.51 -16.56
N ALA A 370 5.52 -14.33 -16.31
CA ALA A 370 4.83 -13.27 -15.57
C ALA A 370 3.59 -12.77 -16.31
N ASP A 371 3.67 -12.52 -17.63
CA ASP A 371 2.52 -12.15 -18.45
C ASP A 371 1.44 -13.24 -18.46
N ASN A 372 1.84 -14.51 -18.65
CA ASN A 372 0.90 -15.64 -18.61
C ASN A 372 0.23 -15.82 -17.25
N ALA A 373 0.99 -15.68 -16.16
CA ALA A 373 0.43 -15.73 -14.80
C ALA A 373 -0.55 -14.58 -14.58
N LEU A 374 -0.22 -13.36 -14.99
CA LEU A 374 -1.13 -12.22 -14.86
C LEU A 374 -2.42 -12.41 -15.66
N ARG A 375 -2.33 -12.89 -16.91
CA ARG A 375 -3.51 -13.20 -17.73
C ARG A 375 -4.37 -14.27 -17.07
N SER A 376 -3.75 -15.38 -16.64
CA SER A 376 -4.46 -16.46 -15.95
C SER A 376 -5.12 -15.99 -14.66
N PHE A 377 -4.48 -15.10 -13.91
CA PHE A 377 -5.05 -14.48 -12.71
C PHE A 377 -6.29 -13.64 -13.06
N LEU A 378 -6.18 -12.74 -14.04
CA LEU A 378 -7.26 -11.85 -14.44
C LEU A 378 -8.47 -12.59 -15.00
N GLU A 379 -8.24 -13.61 -15.83
CA GLU A 379 -9.29 -14.47 -16.38
C GLU A 379 -10.03 -15.23 -15.27
N ALA A 380 -9.29 -15.87 -14.35
CA ALA A 380 -9.88 -16.59 -13.22
C ALA A 380 -10.63 -15.64 -12.26
N PHE A 381 -10.09 -14.44 -12.02
CA PHE A 381 -10.74 -13.43 -11.19
C PHE A 381 -12.05 -12.96 -11.82
N ALA A 382 -12.06 -12.68 -13.12
CA ALA A 382 -13.26 -12.28 -13.85
C ALA A 382 -14.32 -13.39 -13.81
N GLN A 383 -13.91 -14.64 -14.04
CA GLN A 383 -14.80 -15.80 -14.01
C GLN A 383 -15.43 -16.03 -12.63
N GLU A 384 -14.63 -16.03 -11.55
CA GLU A 384 -15.17 -16.21 -10.20
C GLU A 384 -16.07 -15.04 -9.80
N LYS A 385 -15.69 -13.81 -10.14
CA LYS A 385 -16.51 -12.62 -9.90
C LYS A 385 -17.88 -12.71 -10.58
N GLU A 386 -17.91 -13.14 -11.85
CA GLU A 386 -19.15 -13.34 -12.60
C GLU A 386 -20.03 -14.41 -11.93
N GLN A 387 -19.44 -15.53 -11.52
CA GLN A 387 -20.15 -16.57 -10.77
C GLN A 387 -20.75 -16.05 -9.47
N LEU A 388 -19.98 -15.30 -8.67
CA LEU A 388 -20.46 -14.70 -7.43
C LEU A 388 -21.58 -13.67 -7.68
N MET A 389 -21.50 -12.88 -8.75
CA MET A 389 -22.57 -11.96 -9.14
C MET A 389 -23.86 -12.71 -9.48
N HIS A 390 -23.78 -13.80 -10.26
CA HIS A 390 -24.94 -14.63 -10.57
C HIS A 390 -25.56 -15.26 -9.33
N LEU A 391 -24.75 -15.79 -8.41
CA LEU A 391 -25.22 -16.35 -7.14
C LEU A 391 -25.94 -15.29 -6.29
N ASN A 392 -25.36 -14.09 -6.18
CA ASN A 392 -25.95 -12.97 -5.44
C ASN A 392 -27.28 -12.53 -6.05
N TRP A 393 -27.38 -12.45 -7.38
CA TRP A 393 -28.63 -12.15 -8.07
C TRP A 393 -29.68 -13.22 -7.84
N GLY A 394 -29.33 -14.50 -7.91
CA GLY A 394 -30.25 -15.60 -7.60
C GLY A 394 -30.82 -15.50 -6.17
N ASN A 395 -29.95 -15.22 -5.20
CA ASN A 395 -30.35 -15.03 -3.81
C ASN A 395 -31.23 -13.79 -3.60
N GLN A 396 -30.94 -12.68 -4.27
CA GLN A 396 -31.74 -11.46 -4.20
C GLN A 396 -33.10 -11.63 -4.88
N ALA A 397 -33.16 -12.30 -6.03
CA ALA A 397 -34.39 -12.61 -6.73
C ALA A 397 -35.31 -13.51 -5.89
N ALA A 398 -34.76 -14.54 -5.24
CA ALA A 398 -35.50 -15.41 -4.33
C ALA A 398 -36.06 -14.64 -3.12
N LYS A 399 -35.25 -13.75 -2.52
CA LYS A 399 -35.70 -12.89 -1.41
C LYS A 399 -36.79 -11.90 -1.84
N ALA A 400 -36.67 -11.30 -3.03
CA ALA A 400 -37.68 -10.40 -3.57
C ALA A 400 -39.00 -11.12 -3.85
N GLN A 401 -38.96 -12.33 -4.40
CA GLN A 401 -40.14 -13.17 -4.60
C GLN A 401 -40.82 -13.55 -3.28
N ALA A 402 -40.03 -13.93 -2.25
CA ALA A 402 -40.57 -14.22 -0.93
C ALA A 402 -41.23 -12.98 -0.28
N LEU A 403 -40.64 -11.80 -0.44
CA LEU A 403 -41.20 -10.54 0.04
C LEU A 403 -42.50 -10.17 -0.69
N LEU A 404 -42.54 -10.32 -2.02
CA LEU A 404 -43.74 -10.07 -2.81
C LEU A 404 -44.87 -11.03 -2.43
N ALA A 405 -44.56 -12.31 -2.20
CA ALA A 405 -45.54 -13.29 -1.72
C ALA A 405 -46.09 -12.94 -0.33
N ALA A 406 -45.24 -12.45 0.58
CA ALA A 406 -45.65 -12.03 1.93
C ALA A 406 -46.47 -10.73 1.96
N ILE A 407 -46.37 -9.88 0.93
CA ILE A 407 -47.21 -8.67 0.78
C ILE A 407 -48.61 -9.00 0.21
N GLN A 408 -48.74 -10.14 -0.48
CA GLN A 408 -49.99 -10.60 -1.11
C GLN A 408 -50.87 -11.45 -0.19
N THR A 409 -50.34 -11.86 0.96
CA THR A 409 -51.06 -12.48 2.08
C THR A 409 -51.37 -11.45 3.15
#